data_AF-A0A5Q0QEH8-F1
#
_entry.id   AF-A0A5Q0QEH8-F1
#
_cell.length_a   1.000
_cell.length_b   1.000
_cell.length_c   1.000
_cell.angle_alpha   90.00
_cell.angle_beta   90.00
_cell.angle_gamma   90.00
#
_symmetry.space_group_name_H-M   'P 1'
#
loop_
_entity.id
_entity.type
_entity.pdbx_description
1 polymer ?
#
loop_
_entity_poly.entity_id
_entity_poly.type
_entity_poly.pdbx_seq_one_letter_code
_entity_poly.pdbx_strand_id
1 'polypeptide(L)'
;MKRNKARLILPFFVSIVYLLCHSCQGERFNQEIEENLQLDSTVLGVSVVADSLVVPWELVWGPDNWIWVSEERGYITKVNPKTGEKRIVLKLPIGARPEGAQSMLVHPDQDKFPYVYIHYKQIKADSLRYNILERYTVQGDTLINPKVLLSFVSGKGHSGSRLAFHGKDCILWATGDQAHYEAPQDLSNPNGKVLRLDLEGKIPSDNPMPNSYVYAYGFRNMQGMVVTPDQRIYTSEHGDATEDEINLIRAGKNYGFPVIEGKSDNDVEIAFQKANGTIDPLISWTPTIAPAGLDYYDAPNIPEWKNSLLLTMLKGQGLRVLKLNPQGDKIVKEELFLEKLYGRIRDICVSPEGDIYICTSNHDWNPMTSPAERDDRILRISKVDKATKTPLKANDLNPKVEGKAGEILYQKFCFSCHKDKGVGLENIYPALKNSAIVADNERLMHTVLNGAKNEEYAMPSFGFLSDKELFEIVNYLRTTINDSQDSITIDEIAKARKK
;
A
#
# COMPACT_ATOMS: atom_id res chain seq x y z
N MET A 1 20.57 -45.50 95.76
CA MET A 1 21.50 -44.86 94.81
C MET A 1 20.77 -44.67 93.47
N LYS A 2 20.28 -43.45 93.21
CA LYS A 2 20.81 -42.45 92.25
C LYS A 2 20.54 -42.76 90.76
N ARG A 3 19.50 -42.06 90.27
CA ARG A 3 19.33 -41.37 88.96
C ARG A 3 20.35 -41.67 87.85
N ASN A 4 19.86 -41.88 86.62
CA ASN A 4 19.94 -40.83 85.59
C ASN A 4 19.02 -41.05 84.38
N LYS A 5 18.69 -39.91 83.76
CA LYS A 5 17.74 -39.67 82.67
C LYS A 5 18.38 -39.94 81.29
N ALA A 6 17.56 -40.31 80.31
CA ALA A 6 17.77 -39.89 78.92
C ALA A 6 16.39 -39.71 78.25
N ARG A 7 16.14 -38.48 77.79
CA ARG A 7 14.99 -38.09 76.97
C ARG A 7 15.39 -38.31 75.50
N LEU A 8 14.53 -38.94 74.71
CA LEU A 8 14.64 -38.97 73.26
C LEU A 8 13.54 -38.06 72.68
N ILE A 9 13.96 -37.04 71.94
CA ILE A 9 13.11 -36.08 71.23
C ILE A 9 13.05 -36.56 69.77
N LEU A 10 11.85 -36.79 69.24
CA LEU A 10 11.62 -37.09 67.82
C LEU A 10 10.89 -35.90 67.19
N PRO A 11 11.35 -35.33 66.06
CA PRO A 11 10.83 -34.08 65.53
C PRO A 11 9.56 -34.26 64.69
N PHE A 12 8.70 -33.24 64.77
CA PHE A 12 7.52 -32.98 63.96
C PHE A 12 7.89 -32.87 62.47
N PHE A 13 7.27 -33.68 61.60
CA PHE A 13 7.26 -33.47 60.15
C PHE A 13 6.13 -32.49 59.81
N VAL A 14 6.47 -31.22 59.54
CA VAL A 14 5.56 -30.25 58.93
C VAL A 14 5.69 -30.38 57.42
N SER A 15 4.69 -30.99 56.78
CA SER A 15 4.58 -30.98 55.31
C SER A 15 4.08 -29.60 54.86
N ILE A 16 5.00 -28.76 54.38
CA ILE A 16 4.68 -27.52 53.69
C ILE A 16 4.26 -27.89 52.26
N VAL A 17 2.96 -27.92 52.01
CA VAL A 17 2.40 -27.93 50.65
C VAL A 17 2.53 -26.51 50.11
N TYR A 18 3.58 -26.26 49.33
CA TYR A 18 3.69 -25.06 48.50
C TYR A 18 2.66 -25.15 47.38
N LEU A 19 1.51 -24.48 47.56
CA LEU A 19 0.65 -24.10 46.45
C LEU A 19 1.43 -23.08 45.58
N LEU A 20 2.01 -23.56 44.49
CA LEU A 20 2.45 -22.70 43.40
C LEU A 20 1.20 -22.17 42.68
N CYS A 21 0.66 -21.06 43.17
CA CYS A 21 -0.13 -20.15 42.34
C CYS A 21 0.82 -19.56 41.28
N HIS A 22 1.12 -20.31 40.23
CA HIS A 22 1.59 -19.71 38.99
C HIS A 22 0.42 -18.90 38.44
N SER A 23 0.46 -17.59 38.68
CA SER A 23 -0.36 -16.66 37.92
C SER A 23 -0.06 -16.91 36.46
N CYS A 24 -1.05 -17.35 35.69
CA CYS A 24 -1.11 -17.13 34.25
C CYS A 24 -1.21 -15.61 33.99
N GLN A 25 -0.16 -14.86 34.33
CA GLN A 25 0.15 -13.65 33.61
C GLN A 25 0.83 -14.15 32.34
N GLY A 26 0.03 -14.42 31.31
CA GLY A 26 0.58 -14.54 29.96
C GLY A 26 1.47 -13.33 29.74
N GLU A 27 2.71 -13.57 29.32
CA GLU A 27 3.66 -12.51 29.01
C GLU A 27 2.93 -11.49 28.15
N ARG A 28 2.66 -10.31 28.71
CA ARG A 28 2.11 -9.21 27.93
C ARG A 28 3.19 -8.86 26.93
N PHE A 29 2.90 -9.04 25.65
CA PHE A 29 3.73 -8.53 24.57
C PHE A 29 4.13 -7.09 24.89
N ASN A 30 5.42 -6.77 24.74
CA ASN A 30 5.94 -5.44 25.05
C ASN A 30 5.40 -4.43 24.02
N GLN A 31 4.19 -3.92 24.24
CA GLN A 31 3.57 -2.81 23.49
C GLN A 31 4.15 -1.46 23.93
N GLU A 32 5.47 -1.41 24.14
CA GLU A 32 6.14 -0.16 24.39
C GLU A 32 5.86 0.80 23.24
N ILE A 33 5.57 2.05 23.59
CA ILE A 33 5.35 3.10 22.62
C ILE A 33 6.70 3.43 21.99
N GLU A 34 6.89 3.00 20.75
CA GLU A 34 8.07 3.31 19.96
C GLU A 34 8.07 4.76 19.51
N GLU A 35 6.91 5.32 19.18
CA GLU A 35 6.79 6.72 18.75
C GLU A 35 5.49 7.34 19.27
N ASN A 36 5.50 8.65 19.49
CA ASN A 36 4.27 9.42 19.73
C ASN A 36 3.97 10.32 18.54
N LEU A 37 2.71 10.47 18.18
CA LEU A 37 2.24 11.45 17.20
C LEU A 37 1.41 12.51 17.92
N GLN A 38 1.63 13.77 17.58
CA GLN A 38 0.83 14.90 18.03
C GLN A 38 -0.03 15.42 16.88
N LEU A 39 -1.34 15.29 17.05
CA LEU A 39 -2.34 15.98 16.23
C LEU A 39 -2.74 17.30 16.93
N ASP A 40 -3.83 17.93 16.50
CA ASP A 40 -4.29 19.20 17.09
C ASP A 40 -4.67 19.04 18.57
N SER A 41 -5.41 17.99 18.90
CA SER A 41 -5.89 17.72 20.27
C SER A 41 -5.57 16.30 20.76
N THR A 42 -5.36 15.37 19.84
CA THR A 42 -5.12 13.97 20.13
C THR A 42 -3.62 13.65 20.14
N VAL A 43 -3.18 12.89 21.16
CA VAL A 43 -1.85 12.26 21.19
C VAL A 43 -2.02 10.78 20.87
N LEU A 44 -1.24 10.28 19.92
CA LEU A 44 -1.21 8.88 19.53
C LEU A 44 0.09 8.23 20.00
N GLY A 45 0.03 6.94 20.28
CA GLY A 45 1.20 6.07 20.46
C GLY A 45 1.28 5.06 19.31
N VAL A 46 2.49 4.82 18.82
CA VAL A 46 2.82 3.77 17.86
C VAL A 46 3.55 2.66 18.61
N SER A 47 3.04 1.44 18.52
CA SER A 47 3.61 0.27 19.22
C SER A 47 3.66 -0.93 18.28
N VAL A 48 4.66 -1.80 18.46
CA VAL A 48 4.68 -3.08 17.74
C VAL A 48 3.64 -4.01 18.36
N VAL A 49 2.94 -4.77 17.53
CA VAL A 49 1.97 -5.80 17.94
C VAL A 49 2.51 -7.19 17.61
N ALA A 50 3.16 -7.32 16.47
CA ALA A 50 3.83 -8.53 16.02
C ALA A 50 5.00 -8.14 15.11
N ASP A 51 6.00 -9.02 15.04
CA ASP A 51 7.20 -8.86 14.23
C ASP A 51 7.62 -10.20 13.61
N SER A 52 8.70 -10.17 12.83
CA SER A 52 9.24 -11.33 12.11
C SER A 52 8.16 -12.04 11.26
N LEU A 53 7.30 -11.25 10.62
CA LEU A 53 6.39 -11.69 9.57
C LEU A 53 7.14 -11.69 8.23
N VAL A 54 6.62 -12.39 7.22
CA VAL A 54 7.22 -12.36 5.89
C VAL A 54 6.26 -11.72 4.89
N VAL A 55 6.47 -10.43 4.62
CA VAL A 55 5.67 -9.64 3.67
C VAL A 55 4.17 -9.82 3.96
N PRO A 56 3.69 -9.38 5.13
CA PRO A 56 2.25 -9.32 5.43
C PRO A 56 1.58 -8.44 4.38
N TRP A 57 0.68 -9.02 3.59
CA TRP A 57 0.12 -8.41 2.38
C TRP A 57 -1.21 -7.71 2.63
N GLU A 58 -2.14 -8.39 3.31
CA GLU A 58 -3.43 -7.87 3.73
C GLU A 58 -3.58 -7.97 5.26
N LEU A 59 -4.12 -6.94 5.89
CA LEU A 59 -4.62 -6.94 7.27
C LEU A 59 -6.15 -6.82 7.26
N VAL A 60 -6.83 -7.74 7.94
CA VAL A 60 -8.28 -7.65 8.14
C VAL A 60 -8.57 -7.76 9.63
N TRP A 61 -9.28 -6.78 10.19
CA TRP A 61 -9.82 -6.95 11.53
C TRP A 61 -10.97 -7.97 11.50
N GLY A 62 -10.75 -9.13 12.10
CA GLY A 62 -11.71 -10.22 12.12
C GLY A 62 -12.87 -10.00 13.10
N PRO A 63 -14.01 -10.67 12.90
CA PRO A 63 -15.15 -10.61 13.82
C PRO A 63 -14.86 -11.24 15.18
N ASP A 64 -13.74 -11.95 15.31
CA ASP A 64 -13.23 -12.57 16.53
C ASP A 64 -12.24 -11.69 17.30
N ASN A 65 -12.03 -10.43 16.89
CA ASN A 65 -11.08 -9.47 17.45
C ASN A 65 -9.61 -9.88 17.30
N TRP A 66 -9.30 -10.70 16.30
CA TRP A 66 -7.94 -10.97 15.84
C TRP A 66 -7.69 -10.24 14.53
N ILE A 67 -6.43 -9.92 14.26
CA ILE A 67 -6.02 -9.42 12.95
C ILE A 67 -5.72 -10.63 12.08
N TRP A 68 -6.45 -10.80 10.99
CA TRP A 68 -6.20 -11.81 9.98
C TRP A 68 -5.22 -11.23 8.97
N VAL A 69 -4.19 -12.00 8.65
CA VAL A 69 -3.04 -11.57 7.86
C VAL A 69 -2.84 -12.54 6.72
N SER A 70 -2.81 -12.07 5.49
CA SER A 70 -2.24 -12.84 4.38
C SER A 70 -0.74 -12.54 4.29
N GLU A 71 0.06 -13.55 4.00
CA GLU A 71 1.51 -13.40 3.83
C GLU A 71 1.91 -13.84 2.42
N GLU A 72 2.82 -13.11 1.75
CA GLU A 72 3.23 -13.37 0.36
C GLU A 72 3.71 -14.81 0.13
N ARG A 73 4.18 -15.50 1.19
CA ARG A 73 4.58 -16.92 1.15
C ARG A 73 3.40 -17.91 1.21
N GLY A 74 2.16 -17.43 1.09
CA GLY A 74 0.96 -18.27 1.00
C GLY A 74 0.41 -18.72 2.35
N TYR A 75 0.78 -18.05 3.43
CA TYR A 75 0.21 -18.31 4.76
C TYR A 75 -0.93 -17.34 5.03
N ILE A 76 -1.97 -17.84 5.69
CA ILE A 76 -2.94 -17.00 6.38
C ILE A 76 -2.70 -17.17 7.87
N THR A 77 -2.41 -16.07 8.55
CA THR A 77 -2.02 -16.02 9.96
C THR A 77 -2.98 -15.11 10.70
N LYS A 78 -3.44 -15.54 11.88
CA LYS A 78 -4.16 -14.68 12.83
C LYS A 78 -3.17 -14.15 13.86
N VAL A 79 -3.27 -12.86 14.18
CA VAL A 79 -2.46 -12.17 15.18
C VAL A 79 -3.36 -11.60 16.27
N ASN A 80 -3.10 -11.95 17.52
CA ASN A 80 -3.82 -11.39 18.65
C ASN A 80 -3.31 -9.96 18.93
N PRO A 81 -4.15 -8.92 18.82
CA PRO A 81 -3.70 -7.54 18.94
C PRO A 81 -3.27 -7.14 20.37
N LYS A 82 -3.53 -7.99 21.38
CA LYS A 82 -3.19 -7.73 22.80
C LYS A 82 -1.95 -8.51 23.25
N THR A 83 -1.73 -9.70 22.71
CA THR A 83 -0.65 -10.60 23.15
C THR A 83 0.42 -10.85 22.10
N GLY A 84 0.22 -10.39 20.86
CA GLY A 84 1.13 -10.68 19.74
C GLY A 84 1.16 -12.15 19.32
N GLU A 85 0.30 -13.00 19.89
CA GLU A 85 0.21 -14.42 19.56
C GLU A 85 -0.13 -14.59 18.07
N LYS A 86 0.65 -15.42 17.37
CA LYS A 86 0.47 -15.74 15.94
C LYS A 86 -0.04 -17.17 15.77
N ARG A 87 -1.08 -17.36 14.95
CA ARG A 87 -1.63 -18.68 14.59
C ARG A 87 -1.79 -18.81 13.08
N ILE A 88 -1.09 -19.74 12.46
CA ILE A 88 -1.29 -20.07 11.04
C ILE A 88 -2.58 -20.90 10.92
N VAL A 89 -3.53 -20.42 10.13
CA VAL A 89 -4.84 -21.09 9.90
C VAL A 89 -4.96 -21.74 8.52
N LEU A 90 -4.10 -21.33 7.58
CA LEU A 90 -4.03 -21.91 6.25
C LEU A 90 -2.61 -21.78 5.68
N LYS A 91 -2.20 -22.81 4.93
CA LYS A 91 -1.10 -22.74 3.98
C LYS A 91 -1.66 -23.05 2.59
N LEU A 92 -1.61 -22.07 1.69
CA LEU A 92 -2.08 -22.23 0.32
C LEU A 92 -1.18 -23.21 -0.47
N PRO A 93 -1.74 -23.95 -1.45
CA PRO A 93 -1.00 -24.87 -2.29
C PRO A 93 -0.21 -24.14 -3.40
N ILE A 94 0.58 -23.13 -3.03
CA ILE A 94 1.38 -22.34 -3.96
C ILE A 94 2.79 -22.96 -4.16
N GLY A 95 3.38 -22.72 -5.33
CA GLY A 95 4.72 -23.18 -5.68
C GLY A 95 5.86 -22.46 -4.94
N ALA A 96 7.11 -22.79 -5.28
CA ALA A 96 8.31 -22.39 -4.53
C ALA A 96 8.82 -20.95 -4.75
N ARG A 97 8.19 -20.10 -5.56
CA ARG A 97 8.66 -18.73 -5.87
C ARG A 97 7.51 -17.72 -6.02
N PRO A 98 7.78 -16.42 -5.72
CA PRO A 98 6.92 -15.63 -4.85
C PRO A 98 5.91 -14.79 -5.64
N GLU A 99 4.65 -15.16 -5.54
CA GLU A 99 3.48 -14.34 -5.88
C GLU A 99 2.26 -14.87 -5.08
N GLY A 100 2.46 -15.23 -3.81
CA GLY A 100 1.51 -16.05 -3.04
C GLY A 100 0.24 -15.33 -2.59
N ALA A 101 -0.13 -15.44 -1.32
CA ALA A 101 -1.36 -14.80 -0.84
C ALA A 101 -1.25 -13.29 -1.00
N GLN A 102 -2.27 -12.67 -1.58
CA GLN A 102 -2.37 -11.24 -1.76
C GLN A 102 -3.54 -10.74 -0.91
N SER A 103 -4.65 -10.34 -1.51
CA SER A 103 -5.78 -9.79 -0.76
C SER A 103 -6.65 -10.87 -0.12
N MET A 104 -7.33 -10.51 0.97
CA MET A 104 -8.23 -11.37 1.71
C MET A 104 -9.44 -10.58 2.22
N LEU A 105 -10.60 -11.23 2.30
CA LEU A 105 -11.77 -10.76 3.03
C LEU A 105 -12.20 -11.80 4.05
N VAL A 106 -12.53 -11.35 5.25
CA VAL A 106 -13.19 -12.16 6.28
C VAL A 106 -14.62 -11.67 6.40
N HIS A 107 -15.61 -12.53 6.16
CA HIS A 107 -17.00 -12.09 6.24
C HIS A 107 -17.35 -11.67 7.68
N PRO A 108 -17.98 -10.51 7.92
CA PRO A 108 -18.23 -10.02 9.28
C PRO A 108 -19.31 -10.83 10.03
N ASP A 109 -20.30 -11.36 9.30
CA ASP A 109 -21.33 -12.26 9.83
C ASP A 109 -20.92 -13.72 9.54
N GLN A 110 -20.10 -14.31 10.43
CA GLN A 110 -19.63 -15.69 10.30
C GLN A 110 -20.70 -16.73 10.66
N ASP A 111 -21.77 -16.34 11.36
CA ASP A 111 -22.87 -17.25 11.70
C ASP A 111 -23.66 -17.62 10.44
N LYS A 112 -23.90 -16.63 9.57
CA LYS A 112 -24.59 -16.84 8.28
C LYS A 112 -23.63 -17.23 7.17
N PHE A 113 -22.45 -16.63 7.14
CA PHE A 113 -21.46 -16.82 6.09
C PHE A 113 -20.10 -17.10 6.73
N PRO A 114 -19.82 -18.35 7.13
CA PRO A 114 -18.57 -18.73 7.78
C PRO A 114 -17.40 -18.74 6.78
N TYR A 115 -17.20 -17.65 6.05
CA TYR A 115 -16.41 -17.59 4.83
C TYR A 115 -15.25 -16.61 4.93
N VAL A 116 -14.14 -17.02 4.34
CA VAL A 116 -12.97 -16.19 4.05
C VAL A 116 -12.70 -16.29 2.56
N TYR A 117 -12.46 -15.15 1.91
CA TYR A 117 -12.15 -15.07 0.48
C TYR A 117 -10.71 -14.67 0.33
N ILE A 118 -9.95 -15.37 -0.50
CA ILE A 118 -8.50 -15.17 -0.63
C ILE A 118 -8.18 -15.09 -2.11
N HIS A 119 -7.53 -13.98 -2.49
CA HIS A 119 -6.86 -13.87 -3.78
C HIS A 119 -5.38 -14.22 -3.63
N TYR A 120 -4.90 -15.10 -4.51
CA TYR A 120 -3.49 -15.43 -4.63
C TYR A 120 -3.12 -15.75 -6.08
N LYS A 121 -1.81 -15.78 -6.38
CA LYS A 121 -1.33 -16.27 -7.67
C LYS A 121 -0.76 -17.67 -7.58
N GLN A 122 -0.95 -18.42 -8.66
CA GLN A 122 -0.47 -19.79 -8.76
C GLN A 122 0.00 -20.08 -10.18
N ILE A 123 1.17 -20.70 -10.30
CA ILE A 123 1.57 -21.36 -11.54
C ILE A 123 0.92 -22.75 -11.56
N LYS A 124 0.09 -23.03 -12.55
CA LYS A 124 -0.61 -24.31 -12.71
C LYS A 124 0.22 -25.29 -13.55
N ALA A 125 -0.29 -26.50 -13.72
CA ALA A 125 0.38 -27.59 -14.45
C ALA A 125 0.66 -27.26 -15.94
N ASP A 126 -0.09 -26.31 -16.51
CA ASP A 126 0.14 -25.75 -17.86
C ASP A 126 1.32 -24.76 -17.93
N SER A 127 2.03 -24.55 -16.82
CA SER A 127 3.09 -23.55 -16.66
C SER A 127 2.64 -22.10 -16.82
N LEU A 128 1.33 -21.86 -16.97
CA LEU A 128 0.76 -20.53 -16.93
C LEU A 128 0.47 -20.12 -15.50
N ARG A 129 0.48 -18.81 -15.32
CA ARG A 129 0.25 -18.17 -14.03
C ARG A 129 -1.17 -17.63 -14.00
N TYR A 130 -1.86 -17.83 -12.88
CA TYR A 130 -3.24 -17.43 -12.71
C TYR A 130 -3.41 -16.56 -11.50
N ASN A 131 -4.27 -15.55 -11.62
CA ASN A 131 -4.97 -14.98 -10.48
C ASN A 131 -6.11 -15.94 -10.11
N ILE A 132 -6.26 -16.22 -8.82
CA ILE A 132 -7.31 -17.09 -8.31
C ILE A 132 -7.95 -16.42 -7.10
N LEU A 133 -9.27 -16.20 -7.16
CA LEU A 133 -10.08 -15.87 -6.00
C LEU A 133 -10.80 -17.14 -5.53
N GLU A 134 -10.49 -17.58 -4.33
CA GLU A 134 -11.11 -18.74 -3.70
C GLU A 134 -11.83 -18.36 -2.41
N ARG A 135 -12.93 -19.06 -2.13
CA ARG A 135 -13.62 -19.02 -0.85
C ARG A 135 -13.27 -20.25 -0.02
N TYR A 136 -13.00 -20.04 1.25
CA TYR A 136 -12.80 -21.06 2.28
C TYR A 136 -13.88 -20.96 3.34
N THR A 137 -14.13 -22.07 4.03
CA THR A 137 -15.02 -22.13 5.20
C THR A 137 -14.18 -22.12 6.48
N VAL A 138 -14.54 -21.27 7.44
CA VAL A 138 -13.93 -21.24 8.78
C VAL A 138 -14.39 -22.45 9.58
N GLN A 139 -13.45 -23.20 10.15
CA GLN A 139 -13.72 -24.29 11.08
C GLN A 139 -12.71 -24.26 12.23
N GLY A 140 -13.10 -23.71 13.38
CA GLY A 140 -12.16 -23.47 14.48
C GLY A 140 -11.02 -22.54 14.05
N ASP A 141 -9.78 -22.94 14.31
CA ASP A 141 -8.57 -22.21 13.87
C ASP A 141 -8.02 -22.73 12.52
N THR A 142 -8.88 -23.19 11.61
CA THR A 142 -8.48 -23.59 10.25
C THR A 142 -9.46 -23.14 9.17
N LEU A 143 -8.96 -23.05 7.93
CA LEU A 143 -9.74 -22.79 6.72
C LEU A 143 -9.82 -24.06 5.86
N ILE A 144 -11.04 -24.50 5.56
CA ILE A 144 -11.32 -25.75 4.83
C ILE A 144 -12.24 -25.51 3.63
N ASN A 145 -12.51 -26.55 2.85
CA ASN A 145 -13.47 -26.56 1.74
C ASN A 145 -13.24 -25.42 0.72
N PRO A 146 -12.06 -25.34 0.08
CA PRO A 146 -11.78 -24.34 -0.94
C PRO A 146 -12.78 -24.45 -2.10
N LYS A 147 -13.31 -23.32 -2.54
CA LYS A 147 -14.15 -23.17 -3.72
C LYS A 147 -13.60 -22.02 -4.57
N VAL A 148 -13.13 -22.32 -5.78
CA VAL A 148 -12.77 -21.30 -6.76
C VAL A 148 -14.01 -20.50 -7.16
N LEU A 149 -13.93 -19.18 -7.01
CA LEU A 149 -14.97 -18.25 -7.45
C LEU A 149 -14.67 -17.71 -8.85
N LEU A 150 -13.42 -17.30 -9.09
CA LEU A 150 -12.97 -16.81 -10.38
C LEU A 150 -11.46 -17.08 -10.55
N SER A 151 -11.04 -17.48 -11.75
CA SER A 151 -9.65 -17.66 -12.10
C SER A 151 -9.38 -17.26 -13.55
N PHE A 152 -8.30 -16.53 -13.78
CA PHE A 152 -7.90 -16.08 -15.11
C PHE A 152 -6.37 -15.96 -15.20
N VAL A 153 -5.86 -15.97 -16.43
CA VAL A 153 -4.43 -15.87 -16.71
C VAL A 153 -3.91 -14.50 -16.26
N SER A 154 -2.76 -14.52 -15.60
CA SER A 154 -2.07 -13.35 -15.05
C SER A 154 -0.67 -13.22 -15.62
N GLY A 155 -0.14 -12.01 -15.61
CA GLY A 155 1.22 -11.68 -16.02
C GLY A 155 2.22 -11.78 -14.87
N LYS A 156 3.43 -11.28 -15.10
CA LYS A 156 4.55 -11.36 -14.15
C LYS A 156 4.53 -10.29 -13.05
N GLY A 157 3.76 -9.22 -13.23
CA GLY A 157 3.67 -8.09 -12.31
C GLY A 157 2.30 -7.45 -12.39
N HIS A 158 2.11 -6.33 -11.70
CA HIS A 158 0.88 -5.54 -11.73
C HIS A 158 -0.38 -6.37 -11.45
N SER A 159 -0.35 -7.15 -10.37
CA SER A 159 -1.50 -7.99 -9.99
C SER A 159 -2.74 -7.17 -9.63
N GLY A 160 -2.58 -5.89 -9.29
CA GLY A 160 -3.53 -5.12 -8.51
C GLY A 160 -3.59 -5.70 -7.12
N SER A 161 -4.80 -6.10 -6.70
CA SER A 161 -5.19 -7.39 -6.08
C SER A 161 -6.32 -7.19 -5.08
N ARG A 162 -6.61 -5.93 -4.71
CA ARG A 162 -7.41 -5.64 -3.52
C ARG A 162 -8.85 -6.14 -3.65
N LEU A 163 -9.35 -6.75 -2.59
CA LEU A 163 -10.74 -7.15 -2.43
C LEU A 163 -11.45 -6.20 -1.48
N ALA A 164 -12.74 -5.98 -1.69
CA ALA A 164 -13.60 -5.29 -0.72
C ALA A 164 -15.03 -5.83 -0.82
N PHE A 165 -15.77 -5.83 0.29
CA PHE A 165 -17.22 -6.06 0.21
C PHE A 165 -17.92 -4.84 -0.37
N HIS A 166 -18.87 -5.06 -1.27
CA HIS A 166 -19.77 -4.05 -1.78
C HIS A 166 -21.20 -4.47 -1.48
N GLY A 167 -21.88 -3.73 -0.61
CA GLY A 167 -23.10 -4.20 0.03
C GLY A 167 -22.86 -5.41 0.94
N LYS A 168 -23.86 -6.30 1.01
CA LYS A 168 -23.83 -7.49 1.88
C LYS A 168 -23.56 -8.79 1.13
N ASP A 169 -23.53 -8.75 -0.19
CA ASP A 169 -23.64 -9.93 -1.05
C ASP A 169 -22.69 -9.91 -2.25
N CYS A 170 -21.92 -8.84 -2.43
CA CYS A 170 -20.96 -8.73 -3.52
C CYS A 170 -19.55 -8.47 -3.01
N ILE A 171 -18.58 -8.95 -3.79
CA ILE A 171 -17.16 -8.68 -3.65
C ILE A 171 -16.75 -7.82 -4.84
N LEU A 172 -15.96 -6.78 -4.57
CA LEU A 172 -15.19 -6.07 -5.58
C LEU A 172 -13.77 -6.64 -5.60
N TRP A 173 -13.19 -6.72 -6.78
CA TRP A 173 -11.80 -7.13 -6.97
C TRP A 173 -11.08 -6.18 -7.93
N ALA A 174 -10.17 -5.39 -7.37
CA ALA A 174 -9.31 -4.48 -8.11
C ALA A 174 -8.13 -5.26 -8.71
N THR A 175 -8.08 -5.38 -10.03
CA THR A 175 -7.05 -6.08 -10.78
C THR A 175 -6.14 -5.08 -11.50
N GLY A 176 -4.86 -5.43 -11.65
CA GLY A 176 -3.94 -4.65 -12.49
C GLY A 176 -3.86 -5.20 -13.91
N ASP A 177 -3.19 -4.44 -14.78
CA ASP A 177 -3.03 -4.66 -16.21
C ASP A 177 -2.17 -5.87 -16.57
N GLN A 178 -1.48 -6.46 -15.58
CA GLN A 178 -0.55 -7.57 -15.76
C GLN A 178 0.66 -7.27 -16.67
N ALA A 179 1.02 -6.00 -16.83
CA ALA A 179 1.97 -5.49 -17.83
C ALA A 179 1.52 -5.67 -19.30
N HIS A 180 0.21 -5.69 -19.53
CA HIS A 180 -0.42 -5.69 -20.85
C HIS A 180 -1.25 -4.42 -21.02
N TYR A 181 -0.65 -3.37 -21.58
CA TYR A 181 -1.23 -2.02 -21.68
C TYR A 181 -2.57 -1.98 -22.46
N GLU A 182 -2.86 -2.95 -23.32
CA GLU A 182 -4.14 -3.06 -24.03
C GLU A 182 -5.28 -3.61 -23.17
N ALA A 183 -4.96 -4.42 -22.15
CA ALA A 183 -5.95 -5.11 -21.33
C ALA A 183 -6.90 -4.17 -20.57
N PRO A 184 -6.45 -3.05 -19.97
CA PRO A 184 -7.31 -2.09 -19.26
C PRO A 184 -8.51 -1.58 -20.06
N GLN A 185 -8.35 -1.34 -21.36
CA GLN A 185 -9.43 -0.84 -22.24
C GLN A 185 -10.26 -1.98 -22.87
N ASP A 186 -9.74 -3.21 -22.93
CA ASP A 186 -10.49 -4.38 -23.38
C ASP A 186 -11.45 -4.88 -22.30
N LEU A 187 -12.76 -4.75 -22.56
CA LEU A 187 -13.83 -5.13 -21.65
C LEU A 187 -14.07 -6.64 -21.57
N SER A 188 -13.50 -7.42 -22.49
CA SER A 188 -13.51 -8.89 -22.43
C SER A 188 -12.41 -9.45 -21.52
N ASN A 189 -11.46 -8.60 -21.11
CA ASN A 189 -10.31 -8.96 -20.30
C ASN A 189 -10.51 -8.56 -18.83
N PRO A 190 -10.28 -9.45 -17.85
CA PRO A 190 -10.41 -9.13 -16.43
C PRO A 190 -9.29 -8.26 -15.85
N ASN A 191 -8.21 -8.02 -16.61
CA ASN A 191 -7.06 -7.25 -16.15
C ASN A 191 -7.26 -5.73 -16.32
N GLY A 192 -6.74 -4.95 -15.37
CA GLY A 192 -6.89 -3.49 -15.34
C GLY A 192 -8.33 -3.05 -15.08
N LYS A 193 -9.03 -3.74 -14.17
CA LYS A 193 -10.46 -3.58 -13.88
C LYS A 193 -10.73 -3.49 -12.38
N VAL A 194 -11.87 -2.90 -12.02
CA VAL A 194 -12.58 -3.33 -10.82
C VAL A 194 -13.63 -4.34 -11.28
N LEU A 195 -13.53 -5.58 -10.81
CA LEU A 195 -14.50 -6.64 -11.05
C LEU A 195 -15.53 -6.66 -9.91
N ARG A 196 -16.77 -7.08 -10.18
CA ARG A 196 -17.82 -7.30 -9.18
C ARG A 196 -18.49 -8.65 -9.40
N LEU A 197 -18.51 -9.46 -8.35
CA LEU A 197 -19.09 -10.79 -8.30
C LEU A 197 -19.90 -10.98 -7.02
N ASP A 198 -20.86 -11.89 -7.01
CA ASP A 198 -21.55 -12.30 -5.77
C ASP A 198 -20.63 -13.19 -4.89
N LEU A 199 -21.07 -13.47 -3.66
CA LEU A 199 -20.34 -14.32 -2.70
C LEU A 199 -20.13 -15.78 -3.20
N GLU A 200 -20.80 -16.19 -4.27
CA GLU A 200 -20.71 -17.52 -4.87
C GLU A 200 -19.95 -17.55 -6.20
N GLY A 201 -19.41 -16.41 -6.64
CA GLY A 201 -18.61 -16.25 -7.86
C GLY A 201 -19.41 -15.94 -9.13
N LYS A 202 -20.72 -15.68 -9.03
CA LYS A 202 -21.56 -15.36 -10.20
C LYS A 202 -21.56 -13.86 -10.49
N ILE A 203 -21.93 -13.52 -11.72
CA ILE A 203 -22.10 -12.14 -12.17
C ILE A 203 -23.44 -11.61 -11.62
N PRO A 204 -23.45 -10.54 -10.81
CA PRO A 204 -24.68 -9.90 -10.37
C PRO A 204 -25.48 -9.34 -11.54
N SER A 205 -26.81 -9.47 -11.52
CA SER A 205 -27.69 -9.01 -12.61
C SER A 205 -27.74 -7.48 -12.76
N ASP A 206 -27.32 -6.74 -11.72
CA ASP A 206 -27.26 -5.29 -11.67
C ASP A 206 -25.84 -4.75 -11.96
N ASN A 207 -24.90 -5.59 -12.42
CA ASN A 207 -23.60 -5.09 -12.89
C ASN A 207 -23.78 -4.10 -14.05
N PRO A 208 -22.93 -3.04 -14.12
CA PRO A 208 -23.08 -1.98 -15.12
C PRO A 208 -22.85 -2.47 -16.55
N MET A 209 -22.10 -3.57 -16.72
CA MET A 209 -21.88 -4.22 -18.00
C MET A 209 -22.63 -5.55 -18.06
N PRO A 210 -23.57 -5.74 -19.01
CA PRO A 210 -24.35 -6.97 -19.13
C PRO A 210 -23.47 -8.21 -19.30
N ASN A 211 -23.77 -9.26 -18.53
CA ASN A 211 -23.04 -10.54 -18.57
C ASN A 211 -21.52 -10.41 -18.37
N SER A 212 -21.07 -9.39 -17.63
CA SER A 212 -19.65 -9.15 -17.36
C SER A 212 -19.40 -8.91 -15.88
N TYR A 213 -18.24 -9.38 -15.41
CA TYR A 213 -17.73 -9.04 -14.09
C TYR A 213 -17.28 -7.58 -14.00
N VAL A 214 -17.03 -6.89 -15.12
CA VAL A 214 -16.47 -5.54 -15.12
C VAL A 214 -17.43 -4.54 -14.47
N TYR A 215 -16.98 -3.94 -13.37
CA TYR A 215 -17.65 -2.85 -12.67
C TYR A 215 -17.09 -1.49 -13.07
N ALA A 216 -15.77 -1.36 -13.22
CA ALA A 216 -15.08 -0.19 -13.77
C ALA A 216 -13.79 -0.65 -14.49
N TYR A 217 -13.21 0.18 -15.35
CA TYR A 217 -12.08 -0.21 -16.20
C TYR A 217 -11.11 0.94 -16.50
N GLY A 218 -9.98 0.63 -17.12
CA GLY A 218 -8.95 1.62 -17.48
C GLY A 218 -7.97 1.91 -16.35
N PHE A 219 -7.50 0.86 -15.67
CA PHE A 219 -6.54 0.95 -14.56
C PHE A 219 -5.24 0.18 -14.85
N ARG A 220 -4.14 0.66 -14.29
CA ARG A 220 -2.81 0.06 -14.31
C ARG A 220 -2.60 -0.96 -13.19
N ASN A 221 -2.56 -0.54 -11.93
CA ASN A 221 -2.21 -1.44 -10.81
C ASN A 221 -2.71 -0.94 -9.45
N MET A 222 -3.99 -1.17 -9.16
CA MET A 222 -4.62 -0.80 -7.89
C MET A 222 -4.23 -1.77 -6.74
N GLN A 223 -3.55 -1.28 -5.70
CA GLN A 223 -3.15 -2.11 -4.54
C GLN A 223 -3.89 -1.78 -3.25
N GLY A 224 -4.71 -0.73 -3.23
CA GLY A 224 -5.67 -0.45 -2.17
C GLY A 224 -7.06 -0.18 -2.73
N MET A 225 -8.06 -0.51 -1.93
CA MET A 225 -9.47 -0.32 -2.23
C MET A 225 -10.24 -0.35 -0.92
N VAL A 226 -11.09 0.63 -0.70
CA VAL A 226 -12.00 0.67 0.45
C VAL A 226 -13.39 1.07 -0.01
N VAL A 227 -14.39 0.43 0.61
CA VAL A 227 -15.80 0.80 0.44
C VAL A 227 -16.27 1.45 1.74
N THR A 228 -16.70 2.70 1.65
CA THR A 228 -17.21 3.45 2.81
C THR A 228 -18.60 2.95 3.23
N PRO A 229 -19.08 3.29 4.44
CA PRO A 229 -20.42 2.92 4.87
C PRO A 229 -21.53 3.36 3.89
N ASP A 230 -21.39 4.51 3.25
CA ASP A 230 -22.29 5.03 2.22
C ASP A 230 -21.99 4.51 0.79
N GLN A 231 -21.22 3.42 0.68
CA GLN A 231 -20.93 2.68 -0.55
C GLN A 231 -20.11 3.46 -1.60
N ARG A 232 -19.38 4.52 -1.20
CA ARG A 232 -18.34 5.10 -2.06
C ARG A 232 -17.15 4.15 -2.09
N ILE A 233 -16.60 3.95 -3.28
CA ILE A 233 -15.47 3.06 -3.51
C ILE A 233 -14.27 3.94 -3.84
N TYR A 234 -13.20 3.84 -3.06
CA TYR A 234 -11.93 4.50 -3.35
C TYR A 234 -10.88 3.45 -3.66
N THR A 235 -9.99 3.74 -4.60
CA THR A 235 -8.81 2.92 -4.85
C THR A 235 -7.54 3.76 -4.79
N SER A 236 -6.44 3.10 -4.49
CA SER A 236 -5.10 3.65 -4.59
C SER A 236 -4.30 2.85 -5.61
N GLU A 237 -3.60 3.57 -6.48
CA GLU A 237 -3.09 3.00 -7.73
C GLU A 237 -1.67 3.44 -8.03
N HIS A 238 -0.87 2.48 -8.49
CA HIS A 238 0.48 2.75 -8.98
C HIS A 238 0.45 3.19 -10.44
N GLY A 239 0.95 4.38 -10.73
CA GLY A 239 1.18 4.84 -12.10
C GLY A 239 2.51 4.34 -12.68
N ASP A 240 2.80 4.65 -13.96
CA ASP A 240 3.99 4.19 -14.67
C ASP A 240 5.18 5.13 -14.45
N ALA A 241 5.89 4.94 -13.33
CA ALA A 241 6.97 5.80 -12.84
C ALA A 241 6.55 7.23 -12.42
N THR A 242 5.35 7.65 -12.79
CA THR A 242 4.66 8.90 -12.41
C THR A 242 3.19 8.65 -12.11
N GLU A 243 2.49 9.68 -11.66
CA GLU A 243 1.03 9.70 -11.53
C GLU A 243 0.49 8.48 -10.76
N ASP A 244 1.00 8.26 -9.54
CA ASP A 244 0.26 7.42 -8.60
C ASP A 244 -1.04 8.12 -8.22
N GLU A 245 -2.13 7.40 -7.97
CA GLU A 245 -3.46 8.01 -7.90
C GLU A 245 -4.27 7.57 -6.67
N ILE A 246 -5.22 8.43 -6.29
CA ILE A 246 -6.45 8.02 -5.60
C ILE A 246 -7.64 8.26 -6.49
N ASN A 247 -8.42 7.22 -6.72
CA ASN A 247 -9.59 7.26 -7.57
C ASN A 247 -10.89 7.11 -6.77
N LEU A 248 -11.93 7.86 -7.13
CA LEU A 248 -13.31 7.61 -6.70
C LEU A 248 -14.02 6.78 -7.76
N ILE A 249 -14.24 5.50 -7.46
CA ILE A 249 -14.75 4.52 -8.41
C ILE A 249 -16.25 4.67 -8.65
N ARG A 250 -16.64 4.74 -9.93
CA ARG A 250 -18.02 4.84 -10.41
C ARG A 250 -18.35 3.68 -11.34
N ALA A 251 -19.54 3.11 -11.17
CA ALA A 251 -20.01 1.99 -11.98
C ALA A 251 -20.00 2.33 -13.49
N GLY A 252 -19.42 1.44 -14.29
CA GLY A 252 -19.34 1.52 -15.75
C GLY A 252 -18.40 2.59 -16.28
N LYS A 253 -17.54 3.19 -15.45
CA LYS A 253 -16.65 4.29 -15.88
C LYS A 253 -15.24 3.81 -16.25
N ASN A 254 -14.64 4.59 -17.14
CA ASN A 254 -13.28 4.44 -17.66
C ASN A 254 -12.34 5.40 -16.92
N TYR A 255 -11.17 4.92 -16.50
CA TYR A 255 -10.15 5.68 -15.78
C TYR A 255 -8.91 5.99 -16.65
N GLY A 256 -8.99 5.70 -17.95
CA GLY A 256 -8.11 6.31 -18.95
C GLY A 256 -6.82 5.56 -19.27
N PHE A 257 -6.29 4.75 -18.35
CA PHE A 257 -5.06 4.00 -18.59
C PHE A 257 -5.21 3.04 -19.79
N PRO A 258 -4.24 2.94 -20.72
CA PRO A 258 -2.89 3.52 -20.65
C PRO A 258 -2.75 4.87 -21.36
N VAL A 259 -3.84 5.42 -21.92
CA VAL A 259 -3.75 6.64 -22.72
C VAL A 259 -3.64 7.87 -21.82
N ILE A 260 -4.27 7.83 -20.66
CA ILE A 260 -4.20 8.86 -19.63
C ILE A 260 -3.62 8.23 -18.36
N GLU A 261 -2.62 8.88 -17.78
CA GLU A 261 -2.11 8.64 -16.44
C GLU A 261 -2.23 9.96 -15.66
N GLY A 262 -2.82 9.92 -14.48
CA GLY A 262 -3.12 11.14 -13.73
C GLY A 262 -4.30 11.91 -14.35
N LYS A 263 -4.09 13.21 -14.56
CA LYS A 263 -5.10 14.08 -15.18
C LYS A 263 -4.79 14.25 -16.66
N SER A 264 -5.83 14.34 -17.49
CA SER A 264 -5.64 14.69 -18.90
C SER A 264 -5.06 16.10 -19.05
N ASP A 265 -3.81 16.21 -19.49
CA ASP A 265 -3.07 17.47 -19.53
C ASP A 265 -2.50 17.84 -20.91
N ASN A 266 -2.45 16.88 -21.84
CA ASN A 266 -2.01 17.09 -23.21
C ASN A 266 -3.12 16.81 -24.24
N ASP A 267 -2.89 17.25 -25.48
CA ASP A 267 -3.90 17.19 -26.54
C ASP A 267 -4.39 15.76 -26.85
N VAL A 268 -3.52 14.74 -26.72
CA VAL A 268 -3.87 13.34 -26.96
C VAL A 268 -4.80 12.83 -25.86
N GLU A 269 -4.45 13.11 -24.60
CA GLU A 269 -5.24 12.73 -23.44
C GLU A 269 -6.59 13.46 -23.40
N ILE A 270 -6.61 14.76 -23.69
CA ILE A 270 -7.84 15.55 -23.75
C ILE A 270 -8.78 15.01 -24.86
N ALA A 271 -8.22 14.66 -26.03
CA ALA A 271 -8.99 14.04 -27.10
C ALA A 271 -9.54 12.67 -26.68
N PHE A 272 -8.72 11.85 -26.00
CA PHE A 272 -9.14 10.54 -25.50
C PHE A 272 -10.22 10.65 -24.41
N GLN A 273 -10.05 11.55 -23.45
CA GLN A 273 -11.03 11.81 -22.38
C GLN A 273 -12.37 12.23 -23.00
N LYS A 274 -12.36 13.15 -23.97
CA LYS A 274 -13.58 13.60 -24.65
C LYS A 274 -14.27 12.47 -25.42
N ALA A 275 -13.51 11.60 -26.08
CA ALA A 275 -14.05 10.50 -26.86
C ALA A 275 -14.60 9.36 -25.98
N ASN A 276 -13.99 9.10 -24.84
CA ASN A 276 -14.27 7.93 -24.00
C ASN A 276 -14.97 8.24 -22.67
N GLY A 277 -15.11 9.53 -22.31
CA GLY A 277 -15.72 9.98 -21.07
C GLY A 277 -14.98 9.50 -19.82
N THR A 278 -13.64 9.57 -19.82
CA THR A 278 -12.82 9.11 -18.69
C THR A 278 -13.01 9.99 -17.45
N ILE A 279 -12.70 9.43 -16.29
CA ILE A 279 -12.78 10.09 -14.99
C ILE A 279 -11.37 10.33 -14.48
N ASP A 280 -11.07 11.59 -14.13
CA ASP A 280 -9.80 11.95 -13.49
C ASP A 280 -9.72 11.45 -12.04
N PRO A 281 -8.50 11.21 -11.53
CA PRO A 281 -8.29 10.89 -10.12
C PRO A 281 -8.61 12.09 -9.22
N LEU A 282 -8.90 11.80 -7.93
CA LEU A 282 -9.08 12.83 -6.91
C LEU A 282 -7.79 13.61 -6.64
N ILE A 283 -6.66 12.89 -6.69
CA ILE A 283 -5.32 13.40 -6.56
C ILE A 283 -4.38 12.43 -7.26
N SER A 284 -3.28 12.96 -7.81
CA SER A 284 -2.18 12.17 -8.33
C SER A 284 -0.83 12.71 -7.83
N TRP A 285 0.19 11.85 -7.79
CA TRP A 285 1.54 12.20 -7.32
C TRP A 285 2.62 11.84 -8.32
N THR A 286 3.46 12.84 -8.60
CA THR A 286 4.72 12.70 -9.33
C THR A 286 5.85 13.32 -8.51
N PRO A 287 6.92 12.56 -8.16
CA PRO A 287 7.21 11.16 -8.53
C PRO A 287 6.30 10.15 -7.81
N THR A 288 6.34 8.88 -8.23
CA THR A 288 5.59 7.80 -7.54
C THR A 288 5.96 7.70 -6.05
N ILE A 289 4.94 7.64 -5.20
CA ILE A 289 4.98 7.27 -3.79
C ILE A 289 4.73 5.76 -3.57
N ALA A 290 4.36 5.03 -4.63
CA ALA A 290 3.96 3.63 -4.65
C ALA A 290 2.91 3.31 -3.56
N PRO A 291 1.66 3.80 -3.74
CA PRO A 291 0.60 3.63 -2.77
C PRO A 291 0.19 2.16 -2.64
N ALA A 292 -0.19 1.71 -1.45
CA ALA A 292 -0.64 0.34 -1.22
C ALA A 292 -2.00 0.33 -0.50
N GLY A 293 -2.10 -0.22 0.70
CA GLY A 293 -3.32 -0.28 1.49
C GLY A 293 -4.02 1.08 1.66
N LEU A 294 -5.35 1.03 1.58
CA LEU A 294 -6.22 2.19 1.71
C LEU A 294 -7.38 1.81 2.62
N ASP A 295 -7.64 2.60 3.66
CA ASP A 295 -8.80 2.43 4.54
C ASP A 295 -9.51 3.77 4.76
N TYR A 296 -10.77 3.74 5.20
CA TYR A 296 -11.59 4.91 5.48
C TYR A 296 -11.80 5.06 6.98
N TYR A 297 -11.39 6.21 7.52
CA TYR A 297 -11.48 6.48 8.95
C TYR A 297 -12.65 7.41 9.28
N ASP A 298 -13.61 6.90 10.07
CA ASP A 298 -14.74 7.68 10.61
C ASP A 298 -14.96 7.44 12.11
N ALA A 299 -14.03 6.75 12.77
CA ALA A 299 -14.15 6.45 14.19
C ALA A 299 -13.97 7.71 15.05
N PRO A 300 -14.66 7.79 16.21
CA PRO A 300 -14.59 8.97 17.08
C PRO A 300 -13.29 9.06 17.89
N ASN A 301 -12.48 7.99 17.91
CA ASN A 301 -11.28 7.92 18.76
C ASN A 301 -10.20 8.93 18.34
N ILE A 302 -10.09 9.21 17.04
CA ILE A 302 -9.18 10.21 16.47
C ILE A 302 -10.01 11.23 15.65
N PRO A 303 -10.64 12.22 16.30
CA PRO A 303 -11.57 13.16 15.65
C PRO A 303 -10.97 13.93 14.47
N GLU A 304 -9.68 14.26 14.55
CA GLU A 304 -8.94 14.97 13.49
C GLU A 304 -8.95 14.19 12.17
N TRP A 305 -8.96 12.87 12.23
CA TRP A 305 -8.91 11.98 11.06
C TRP A 305 -10.28 11.49 10.59
N LYS A 306 -11.38 11.93 11.24
CA LYS A 306 -12.74 11.60 10.80
C LYS A 306 -13.00 12.03 9.35
N ASN A 307 -13.64 11.19 8.53
CA ASN A 307 -13.85 11.44 7.09
C ASN A 307 -12.52 11.63 6.34
N SER A 308 -11.55 10.76 6.60
CA SER A 308 -10.28 10.71 5.87
C SER A 308 -10.05 9.34 5.27
N LEU A 309 -9.33 9.30 4.15
CA LEU A 309 -8.68 8.09 3.67
C LEU A 309 -7.30 7.98 4.33
N LEU A 310 -6.97 6.79 4.79
CA LEU A 310 -5.66 6.45 5.35
C LEU A 310 -4.92 5.61 4.32
N LEU A 311 -3.80 6.13 3.81
CA LEU A 311 -3.04 5.55 2.73
C LEU A 311 -1.65 5.13 3.21
N THR A 312 -1.31 3.86 3.05
CA THR A 312 0.04 3.36 3.26
C THR A 312 0.87 3.43 1.99
N MET A 313 2.19 3.58 2.13
CA MET A 313 3.08 3.74 0.99
C MET A 313 4.30 2.82 1.08
N LEU A 314 4.59 2.20 -0.06
CA LEU A 314 5.75 1.35 -0.23
C LEU A 314 7.01 2.20 -0.47
N LYS A 315 7.05 2.99 -1.55
CA LYS A 315 8.23 3.80 -1.93
C LYS A 315 8.29 5.10 -1.13
N GLY A 316 7.14 5.70 -0.82
CA GLY A 316 7.01 6.88 0.03
C GLY A 316 7.22 6.60 1.51
N GLN A 317 7.20 5.33 1.94
CA GLN A 317 7.58 4.86 3.28
C GLN A 317 6.87 5.60 4.44
N GLY A 318 5.55 5.51 4.55
CA GLY A 318 4.81 6.21 5.60
C GLY A 318 3.29 6.05 5.53
N LEU A 319 2.59 6.84 6.35
CA LEU A 319 1.13 6.93 6.40
C LEU A 319 0.70 8.33 5.94
N ARG A 320 -0.04 8.41 4.84
CA ARG A 320 -0.73 9.63 4.40
C ARG A 320 -2.16 9.63 4.91
N VAL A 321 -2.60 10.77 5.43
CA VAL A 321 -3.98 11.02 5.85
C VAL A 321 -4.58 12.03 4.89
N LEU A 322 -5.58 11.60 4.13
CA LEU A 322 -6.23 12.37 3.06
C LEU A 322 -7.63 12.79 3.52
N LYS A 323 -7.77 14.01 4.01
CA LYS A 323 -9.06 14.54 4.48
C LYS A 323 -9.98 14.75 3.29
N LEU A 324 -11.17 14.15 3.36
CA LEU A 324 -12.20 14.36 2.35
C LEU A 324 -13.05 15.59 2.68
N ASN A 325 -13.59 16.24 1.65
CA ASN A 325 -14.70 17.17 1.82
C ASN A 325 -15.97 16.42 2.28
N PRO A 326 -17.03 17.13 2.72
CA PRO A 326 -18.26 16.49 3.18
C PRO A 326 -18.96 15.62 2.12
N GLN A 327 -18.77 15.94 0.83
CA GLN A 327 -19.33 15.17 -0.29
C GLN A 327 -18.52 13.90 -0.60
N GLY A 328 -17.29 13.79 -0.11
CA GLY A 328 -16.40 12.67 -0.40
C GLY A 328 -15.76 12.70 -1.79
N ASP A 329 -15.99 13.72 -2.59
CA ASP A 329 -15.54 13.79 -3.99
C ASP A 329 -14.30 14.64 -4.19
N LYS A 330 -13.69 15.15 -3.11
CA LYS A 330 -12.44 15.91 -3.14
C LYS A 330 -11.60 15.65 -1.88
N ILE A 331 -10.28 15.65 -2.06
CA ILE A 331 -9.30 15.71 -0.96
C ILE A 331 -8.98 17.17 -0.68
N VAL A 332 -9.16 17.60 0.58
CA VAL A 332 -9.02 19.01 1.00
C VAL A 332 -7.80 19.27 1.88
N LYS A 333 -7.22 18.21 2.45
CA LYS A 333 -6.00 18.29 3.26
C LYS A 333 -5.25 16.96 3.15
N GLU A 334 -3.94 17.06 3.11
CA GLU A 334 -3.03 15.92 3.13
C GLU A 334 -2.05 16.11 4.29
N GLU A 335 -1.81 15.04 5.05
CA GLU A 335 -0.83 15.00 6.13
C GLU A 335 0.00 13.73 6.02
N LEU A 336 1.30 13.81 6.31
CA LEU A 336 2.23 12.69 6.23
C LEU A 336 2.83 12.39 7.59
N PHE A 337 2.70 11.14 8.04
CA PHE A 337 3.29 10.65 9.28
C PHE A 337 4.21 9.46 8.99
N LEU A 338 5.11 9.20 9.95
CA LEU A 338 5.98 8.02 9.97
C LEU A 338 6.95 7.90 8.78
N GLU A 339 7.17 9.00 8.05
CA GLU A 339 7.99 8.99 6.84
C GLU A 339 9.39 8.45 7.14
N LYS A 340 9.79 7.39 6.43
CA LYS A 340 11.11 6.72 6.50
C LYS A 340 11.47 6.12 7.87
N LEU A 341 10.54 6.08 8.83
CA LEU A 341 10.82 5.51 10.16
C LEU A 341 10.75 3.97 10.17
N TYR A 342 9.77 3.42 9.48
CA TYR A 342 9.47 1.97 9.49
C TYR A 342 9.78 1.27 8.17
N GLY A 343 10.26 2.03 7.18
CA GLY A 343 10.47 1.54 5.83
C GLY A 343 9.18 1.49 5.03
N ARG A 344 9.06 0.47 4.17
CA ARG A 344 7.90 0.27 3.27
C ARG A 344 6.70 -0.14 4.10
N ILE A 345 5.55 0.52 3.93
CA ILE A 345 4.30 0.20 4.64
C ILE A 345 3.29 -0.28 3.60
N ARG A 346 2.79 -1.51 3.75
CA ARG A 346 1.99 -2.18 2.72
C ARG A 346 0.51 -2.11 2.98
N ASP A 347 0.06 -2.35 4.21
CA ASP A 347 -1.37 -2.43 4.44
C ASP A 347 -1.82 -1.82 5.76
N ILE A 348 -3.13 -1.60 5.85
CA ILE A 348 -3.81 -0.92 6.94
C ILE A 348 -5.17 -1.53 7.21
N CYS A 349 -5.53 -1.68 8.48
CA CYS A 349 -6.92 -1.93 8.90
C CYS A 349 -7.26 -1.15 10.17
N VAL A 350 -8.53 -0.80 10.34
CA VAL A 350 -9.06 -0.11 11.53
C VAL A 350 -9.91 -1.06 12.39
N SER A 351 -9.69 -1.07 13.70
CA SER A 351 -10.55 -1.83 14.63
C SER A 351 -11.87 -1.10 14.91
N PRO A 352 -12.89 -1.80 15.44
CA PRO A 352 -14.14 -1.16 15.87
C PRO A 352 -13.97 -0.05 16.91
N GLU A 353 -12.89 -0.08 17.69
CA GLU A 353 -12.55 0.95 18.68
C GLU A 353 -11.86 2.18 18.05
N GLY A 354 -11.52 2.11 16.76
CA GLY A 354 -10.86 3.19 16.03
C GLY A 354 -9.34 3.20 16.16
N ASP A 355 -8.74 2.10 16.60
CA ASP A 355 -7.29 1.90 16.53
C ASP A 355 -6.89 1.46 15.13
N ILE A 356 -5.73 1.94 14.69
CA ILE A 356 -5.23 1.67 13.35
C ILE A 356 -4.08 0.68 13.45
N TYR A 357 -4.07 -0.31 12.56
CA TYR A 357 -3.00 -1.28 12.44
C TYR A 357 -2.40 -1.19 11.05
N ILE A 358 -1.08 -1.08 10.96
CA ILE A 358 -0.35 -1.05 9.69
C ILE A 358 0.73 -2.12 9.65
N CYS A 359 1.06 -2.64 8.47
CA CYS A 359 2.14 -3.61 8.32
C CYS A 359 3.29 -3.12 7.43
N THR A 360 4.52 -3.50 7.78
CA THR A 360 5.71 -3.23 6.95
C THR A 360 5.88 -4.28 5.86
N SER A 361 6.65 -3.94 4.83
CA SER A 361 6.95 -4.82 3.68
C SER A 361 8.40 -4.66 3.21
N ASN A 362 9.33 -4.66 4.17
CA ASN A 362 10.76 -4.50 3.93
C ASN A 362 11.38 -5.79 3.37
N HIS A 363 10.80 -6.97 3.64
CA HIS A 363 11.29 -8.25 3.09
C HIS A 363 10.75 -8.58 1.68
N ASP A 364 10.09 -7.64 1.01
CA ASP A 364 9.56 -7.87 -0.33
C ASP A 364 10.66 -7.86 -1.41
N TRP A 365 10.26 -8.11 -2.65
CA TRP A 365 11.18 -8.22 -3.78
C TRP A 365 11.96 -6.92 -4.11
N ASN A 366 11.52 -5.75 -3.61
CA ASN A 366 12.13 -4.46 -3.90
C ASN A 366 12.39 -3.66 -2.60
N PRO A 367 13.27 -4.16 -1.73
CA PRO A 367 13.61 -3.48 -0.49
C PRO A 367 14.30 -2.15 -0.80
N MET A 368 13.85 -1.07 -0.16
CA MET A 368 14.50 0.26 -0.28
C MET A 368 15.82 0.30 0.51
N THR A 369 15.88 -0.48 1.58
CA THR A 369 17.02 -0.65 2.49
C THR A 369 17.06 -2.11 2.92
N SER A 370 18.21 -2.59 3.41
CA SER A 370 18.28 -3.92 4.04
C SER A 370 17.21 -4.04 5.13
N PRO A 371 16.42 -5.13 5.16
CA PRO A 371 15.40 -5.33 6.20
C PRO A 371 16.05 -5.35 7.59
N ALA A 372 15.36 -4.79 8.59
CA ALA A 372 15.79 -4.93 9.97
C ALA A 372 15.51 -6.36 10.47
N GLU A 373 16.22 -6.79 11.51
CA GLU A 373 16.08 -8.15 12.08
C GLU A 373 14.64 -8.50 12.48
N ARG A 374 13.88 -7.51 12.96
CA ARG A 374 12.49 -7.67 13.40
C ARG A 374 11.46 -7.42 12.30
N ASP A 375 11.88 -7.09 11.08
CA ASP A 375 10.93 -6.95 9.98
C ASP A 375 10.42 -8.33 9.51
N ASP A 376 9.25 -8.44 8.91
CA ASP A 376 8.20 -7.41 8.85
C ASP A 376 7.35 -7.34 10.13
N ARG A 377 6.76 -6.18 10.38
CA ARG A 377 6.05 -5.84 11.62
C ARG A 377 4.60 -5.46 11.37
N ILE A 378 3.74 -5.69 12.36
CA ILE A 378 2.45 -5.03 12.50
C ILE A 378 2.56 -4.01 13.63
N LEU A 379 2.23 -2.76 13.32
CA LEU A 379 2.26 -1.63 14.24
C LEU A 379 0.83 -1.21 14.56
N ARG A 380 0.55 -0.87 15.82
CA ARG A 380 -0.70 -0.26 16.28
C ARG A 380 -0.49 1.23 16.51
N ILE A 381 -1.37 2.04 15.96
CA ILE A 381 -1.50 3.48 16.22
C ILE A 381 -2.81 3.68 16.98
N SER A 382 -2.71 4.11 18.22
CA SER A 382 -3.87 4.30 19.10
C SER A 382 -3.75 5.55 19.94
N LYS A 383 -4.88 6.11 20.36
CA LYS A 383 -4.92 7.23 21.31
C LYS A 383 -4.26 6.86 22.64
N VAL A 384 -3.52 7.80 23.21
CA VAL A 384 -2.90 7.68 24.54
C VAL A 384 -3.16 8.94 25.37
N ASP A 385 -3.18 8.80 26.70
CA ASP A 385 -3.44 9.92 27.61
C ASP A 385 -2.30 10.94 27.64
N LYS A 386 -1.06 10.46 27.47
CA LYS A 386 0.14 11.29 27.48
C LYS A 386 1.21 10.70 26.59
N ALA A 387 2.01 11.58 26.00
CA ALA A 387 3.21 11.16 25.29
C ALA A 387 4.26 10.61 26.26
N THR A 388 4.93 9.54 25.86
CA THR A 388 6.09 8.96 26.56
C THR A 388 7.41 9.32 25.88
N LYS A 389 7.35 9.80 24.63
CA LYS A 389 8.45 10.32 23.83
C LYS A 389 8.10 11.70 23.27
N THR A 390 9.07 12.41 22.70
CA THR A 390 8.83 13.66 21.97
C THR A 390 7.90 13.38 20.79
N PRO A 391 6.68 13.96 20.74
CA PRO A 391 5.76 13.64 19.68
C PRO A 391 6.20 14.18 18.32
N LEU A 392 6.10 13.33 17.31
CA LEU A 392 6.22 13.68 15.91
C LEU A 392 4.97 14.45 15.46
N LYS A 393 5.14 15.39 14.55
CA LYS A 393 4.04 16.09 13.87
C LYS A 393 3.95 15.61 12.42
N ALA A 394 2.86 15.96 11.75
CA ALA A 394 2.76 15.77 10.31
C ALA A 394 3.94 16.47 9.61
N ASN A 395 4.57 15.78 8.68
CA ASN A 395 5.64 16.34 7.86
C ASN A 395 5.07 17.42 6.94
N ASP A 396 5.89 18.44 6.69
CA ASP A 396 5.62 19.40 5.62
C ASP A 396 5.73 18.67 4.28
N LEU A 397 4.62 18.59 3.56
CA LEU A 397 4.52 17.97 2.24
C LEU A 397 5.11 18.84 1.13
N ASN A 398 5.26 20.13 1.41
CA ASN A 398 5.98 21.08 0.58
C ASN A 398 7.12 21.66 1.39
N PRO A 399 8.06 20.82 1.85
CA PRO A 399 9.13 21.31 2.70
C PRO A 399 9.82 22.45 1.96
N LYS A 400 9.96 23.59 2.63
CA LYS A 400 10.90 24.63 2.18
C LYS A 400 12.29 24.00 2.27
N VAL A 401 12.73 23.31 1.23
CA VAL A 401 14.04 22.68 1.23
C VAL A 401 15.07 23.79 1.11
N GLU A 402 15.92 23.93 2.12
CA GLU A 402 17.11 24.77 2.05
C GLU A 402 18.15 24.05 1.18
N GLY A 403 18.53 24.65 0.06
CA GLY A 403 19.43 24.07 -0.93
C GLY A 403 19.39 24.84 -2.25
N LYS A 404 20.24 24.47 -3.22
CA LYS A 404 20.13 25.00 -4.58
C LYS A 404 18.88 24.38 -5.24
N ALA A 405 17.98 25.20 -5.76
CA ALA A 405 16.67 24.76 -6.25
C ALA A 405 16.75 23.60 -7.26
N GLY A 406 17.78 23.52 -8.09
CA GLY A 406 17.96 22.41 -9.02
C GLY A 406 18.20 21.04 -8.37
N GLU A 407 18.91 20.98 -7.23
CA GLU A 407 19.12 19.73 -6.49
C GLU A 407 17.82 19.20 -5.90
N ILE A 408 16.98 20.11 -5.41
CA ILE A 408 15.68 19.80 -4.82
C ILE A 408 14.77 19.19 -5.88
N LEU A 409 14.74 19.82 -7.05
CA LEU A 409 13.95 19.35 -8.18
C LEU A 409 14.48 18.03 -8.71
N TYR A 410 15.80 17.80 -8.69
CA TYR A 410 16.37 16.50 -9.02
C TYR A 410 15.91 15.41 -8.04
N GLN A 411 16.02 15.68 -6.73
CA GLN A 411 15.57 14.73 -5.69
C GLN A 411 14.08 14.40 -5.83
N LYS A 412 13.28 15.40 -6.20
CA LYS A 412 11.85 15.22 -6.42
C LYS A 412 11.57 14.43 -7.70
N PHE A 413 12.08 14.85 -8.86
CA PHE A 413 11.58 14.35 -10.14
C PHE A 413 12.48 13.31 -10.80
N CYS A 414 13.79 13.34 -10.55
CA CYS A 414 14.76 12.50 -11.27
C CYS A 414 15.33 11.36 -10.41
N PHE A 415 15.55 11.59 -9.11
CA PHE A 415 16.28 10.67 -8.23
C PHE A 415 15.66 9.28 -8.15
N SER A 416 14.33 9.21 -8.22
CA SER A 416 13.60 7.96 -8.08
C SER A 416 14.02 6.90 -9.11
N CYS A 417 14.32 7.35 -10.34
CA CYS A 417 14.80 6.54 -11.46
C CYS A 417 16.33 6.59 -11.58
N HIS A 418 16.92 7.77 -11.47
CA HIS A 418 18.34 7.99 -11.80
C HIS A 418 19.30 7.93 -10.60
N LYS A 419 18.76 7.73 -9.39
CA LYS A 419 19.50 7.53 -8.12
C LYS A 419 20.45 8.68 -7.77
N ASP A 420 21.23 8.51 -6.71
CA ASP A 420 22.22 9.51 -6.30
C ASP A 420 23.23 9.75 -7.42
N LYS A 421 23.59 11.01 -7.66
CA LYS A 421 24.57 11.42 -8.68
C LYS A 421 24.28 10.90 -10.11
N GLY A 422 23.03 10.59 -10.42
CA GLY A 422 22.61 10.19 -11.75
C GLY A 422 23.18 8.85 -12.23
N VAL A 423 23.51 7.93 -11.32
CA VAL A 423 24.10 6.62 -11.68
C VAL A 423 23.10 5.64 -12.32
N GLY A 424 21.80 5.88 -12.20
CA GLY A 424 20.76 4.98 -12.70
C GLY A 424 20.62 3.70 -11.88
N LEU A 425 19.85 2.76 -12.43
CA LEU A 425 19.77 1.37 -11.98
C LEU A 425 20.06 0.48 -13.18
N GLU A 426 21.09 -0.37 -13.06
CA GLU A 426 21.50 -1.26 -14.14
C GLU A 426 20.32 -2.11 -14.66
N ASN A 427 20.08 -2.07 -15.97
CA ASN A 427 18.97 -2.75 -16.66
C ASN A 427 17.55 -2.34 -16.22
N ILE A 428 17.39 -1.22 -15.49
CA ILE A 428 16.07 -0.72 -15.05
C ILE A 428 15.89 0.77 -15.37
N TYR A 429 16.89 1.62 -15.11
CA TYR A 429 16.84 3.04 -15.47
C TYR A 429 18.22 3.53 -15.91
N PRO A 430 18.33 4.27 -17.02
CA PRO A 430 19.61 4.68 -17.55
C PRO A 430 20.33 5.66 -16.59
N ALA A 431 21.66 5.59 -16.59
CA ALA A 431 22.49 6.61 -15.96
C ALA A 431 22.33 7.96 -16.68
N LEU A 432 22.17 9.04 -15.93
CA LEU A 432 22.24 10.41 -16.45
C LEU A 432 23.68 10.91 -16.51
N LYS A 433 24.51 10.47 -15.57
CA LYS A 433 25.93 10.80 -15.53
C LYS A 433 26.63 10.28 -16.79
N ASN A 434 27.39 11.15 -17.46
CA ASN A 434 28.07 10.90 -18.72
C ASN A 434 27.14 10.51 -19.89
N SER A 435 25.83 10.76 -19.77
CA SER A 435 24.88 10.42 -20.82
C SER A 435 24.91 11.44 -21.96
N ALA A 436 24.69 10.96 -23.19
CA ALA A 436 24.57 11.82 -24.37
C ALA A 436 23.34 12.74 -24.29
N ILE A 437 22.32 12.39 -23.49
CA ILE A 437 21.13 13.22 -23.28
C ILE A 437 21.50 14.45 -22.47
N VAL A 438 22.18 14.29 -21.32
CA VAL A 438 22.51 15.42 -20.44
C VAL A 438 23.61 16.31 -21.04
N ALA A 439 24.46 15.75 -21.91
CA ALA A 439 25.49 16.51 -22.62
C ALA A 439 24.91 17.55 -23.61
N ASP A 440 23.76 17.26 -24.24
CA ASP A 440 23.14 18.09 -25.28
C ASP A 440 22.00 18.96 -24.71
N ASN A 441 22.10 20.28 -24.85
CA ASN A 441 21.13 21.24 -24.30
C ASN A 441 19.72 21.06 -24.84
N GLU A 442 19.57 20.99 -26.17
CA GLU A 442 18.26 20.95 -26.81
C GLU A 442 17.60 19.60 -26.54
N ARG A 443 18.38 18.52 -26.62
CA ARG A 443 17.91 17.18 -26.31
C ARG A 443 17.53 17.04 -24.84
N LEU A 444 18.31 17.58 -23.90
CA LEU A 444 18.00 17.55 -22.48
C LEU A 444 16.72 18.31 -22.17
N MET A 445 16.59 19.56 -22.66
CA MET A 445 15.39 20.36 -22.44
C MET A 445 14.16 19.68 -23.01
N HIS A 446 14.24 19.16 -24.25
CA HIS A 446 13.14 18.41 -24.86
C HIS A 446 12.78 17.17 -24.05
N THR A 447 13.78 16.41 -23.57
CA THR A 447 13.56 15.19 -22.80
C THR A 447 12.91 15.47 -21.44
N VAL A 448 13.32 16.54 -20.74
CA VAL A 448 12.71 16.95 -19.47
C VAL A 448 11.30 17.50 -19.69
N LEU A 449 11.09 18.29 -20.75
CA LEU A 449 9.79 18.90 -21.06
C LEU A 449 8.73 17.90 -21.51
N ASN A 450 9.11 16.93 -22.33
CA ASN A 450 8.18 16.07 -23.06
C ASN A 450 8.28 14.60 -22.65
N GLY A 451 9.23 14.26 -21.76
CA GLY A 451 9.58 12.89 -21.47
C GLY A 451 10.36 12.23 -22.61
N ALA A 452 10.57 10.93 -22.49
CA ALA A 452 11.16 10.11 -23.54
C ALA A 452 10.61 8.69 -23.45
N LYS A 453 10.35 8.04 -24.58
CA LYS A 453 9.89 6.65 -24.61
C LYS A 453 10.70 5.85 -25.62
N ASN A 454 11.15 4.67 -25.23
CA ASN A 454 11.69 3.66 -26.15
C ASN A 454 11.04 2.29 -25.85
N GLU A 455 11.51 1.22 -26.50
CA GLU A 455 10.94 -0.12 -26.33
C GLU A 455 11.11 -0.67 -24.90
N GLU A 456 12.04 -0.14 -24.11
CA GLU A 456 12.40 -0.66 -22.78
C GLU A 456 12.01 0.28 -21.62
N TYR A 457 11.91 1.59 -21.86
CA TYR A 457 11.73 2.60 -20.81
C TYR A 457 10.81 3.74 -21.26
N ALA A 458 10.01 4.24 -20.31
CA ALA A 458 9.32 5.52 -20.41
C ALA A 458 9.84 6.46 -19.31
N MET A 459 10.33 7.62 -19.71
CA MET A 459 10.61 8.77 -18.86
C MET A 459 9.42 9.73 -18.96
N PRO A 460 8.85 10.14 -17.82
CA PRO A 460 7.71 11.05 -17.80
C PRO A 460 8.06 12.45 -18.29
N SER A 461 7.02 13.16 -18.72
CA SER A 461 7.08 14.60 -18.98
C SER A 461 7.13 15.38 -17.67
N PHE A 462 8.00 16.39 -17.59
CA PHE A 462 8.01 17.39 -16.53
C PHE A 462 7.59 18.77 -17.05
N GLY A 463 6.78 18.79 -18.12
CA GLY A 463 6.22 20.02 -18.70
C GLY A 463 5.37 20.84 -17.73
N PHE A 464 4.86 20.23 -16.66
CA PHE A 464 4.10 20.90 -15.60
C PHE A 464 4.95 21.83 -14.71
N LEU A 465 6.28 21.67 -14.69
CA LEU A 465 7.17 22.55 -13.93
C LEU A 465 7.13 23.97 -14.49
N SER A 466 7.30 25.00 -13.66
CA SER A 466 7.46 26.37 -14.15
C SER A 466 8.78 26.54 -14.91
N ASP A 467 8.89 27.58 -15.74
CA ASP A 467 10.16 27.89 -16.46
C ASP A 467 11.35 28.07 -15.51
N LYS A 468 11.09 28.61 -14.31
CA LYS A 468 12.10 28.73 -13.28
C LYS A 468 12.53 27.36 -12.74
N GLU A 469 11.59 26.47 -12.44
CA GLU A 469 11.92 25.12 -11.99
C GLU A 469 12.65 24.32 -13.07
N LEU A 470 12.23 24.42 -14.33
CA LEU A 470 12.94 23.81 -15.44
C LEU A 470 14.37 24.34 -15.59
N PHE A 471 14.57 25.66 -15.51
CA PHE A 471 15.90 26.25 -15.50
C PHE A 471 16.78 25.66 -14.39
N GLU A 472 16.24 25.55 -13.18
CA GLU A 472 16.97 25.03 -12.03
C GLU A 472 17.33 23.54 -12.18
N ILE A 473 16.36 22.68 -12.52
CA ILE A 473 16.59 21.23 -12.64
C ILE A 473 17.52 20.89 -13.81
N VAL A 474 17.34 21.55 -14.97
CA VAL A 474 18.16 21.31 -16.16
C VAL A 474 19.60 21.73 -15.90
N ASN A 475 19.82 22.88 -15.25
CA ASN A 475 21.16 23.32 -14.90
C ASN A 475 21.82 22.44 -13.84
N TYR A 476 21.07 21.91 -12.87
CA TYR A 476 21.63 20.94 -11.92
C TYR A 476 22.07 19.65 -12.61
N LEU A 477 21.25 19.10 -13.51
CA LEU A 477 21.62 17.93 -14.31
C LEU A 477 22.91 18.16 -15.10
N ARG A 478 23.06 19.33 -15.72
CA ARG A 478 24.26 19.65 -16.49
C ARG A 478 25.49 19.85 -15.63
N THR A 479 25.40 20.76 -14.67
CA THR A 479 26.57 21.28 -13.95
C THR A 479 26.98 20.38 -12.79
N THR A 480 26.03 19.69 -12.16
CA THR A 480 26.27 18.89 -10.96
C THR A 480 26.28 17.40 -11.24
N ILE A 481 25.37 16.89 -12.09
CA ILE A 481 25.34 15.45 -12.42
C ILE A 481 26.36 15.09 -13.50
N ASN A 482 26.61 16.00 -14.46
CA ASN A 482 27.46 15.74 -15.62
C ASN A 482 28.73 16.62 -15.69
N ASP A 483 29.04 17.36 -14.62
CA ASP A 483 30.22 18.22 -14.49
C ASP A 483 30.44 19.20 -15.67
N SER A 484 29.34 19.60 -16.34
CA SER A 484 29.40 20.54 -17.46
C SER A 484 29.78 21.95 -16.98
N GLN A 485 30.61 22.64 -17.75
CA GLN A 485 31.00 24.03 -17.49
C GLN A 485 29.96 25.05 -18.00
N ASP A 486 28.98 24.61 -18.79
CA ASP A 486 28.00 25.48 -19.44
C ASP A 486 26.60 25.33 -18.85
N SER A 487 25.93 26.47 -18.62
CA SER A 487 24.55 26.56 -18.13
C SER A 487 23.59 27.05 -19.22
N ILE A 488 22.32 26.70 -19.08
CA ILE A 488 21.22 27.14 -19.95
C ILE A 488 20.53 28.34 -19.32
N THR A 489 20.07 29.29 -20.14
CA THR A 489 19.32 30.47 -19.71
C THR A 489 17.81 30.23 -19.61
N ILE A 490 17.11 31.05 -18.84
CA ILE A 490 15.63 31.02 -18.77
C ILE A 490 14.99 31.28 -20.15
N ASP A 491 15.59 32.13 -20.99
CA ASP A 491 15.07 32.42 -22.33
C ASP A 491 15.14 31.19 -23.26
N GLU A 492 16.17 30.36 -23.10
CA GLU A 492 16.28 29.09 -23.82
C GLU A 492 15.20 28.09 -23.38
N ILE A 493 14.91 28.02 -22.07
CA ILE A 493 13.80 27.22 -21.54
C ILE A 493 12.45 27.69 -22.11
N ALA A 494 12.20 29.00 -22.09
CA ALA A 494 10.95 29.58 -22.61
C ALA A 494 10.80 29.38 -24.12
N LYS A 495 11.91 29.32 -24.88
CA LYS A 495 11.90 28.97 -26.31
C LYS A 495 11.63 27.49 -26.53
N ALA A 496 12.26 26.61 -25.73
CA ALA A 496 12.07 25.17 -25.83
C ALA A 496 10.62 24.76 -25.55
N ARG A 497 9.95 25.39 -24.58
CA ARG A 497 8.53 25.14 -24.26
C ARG A 497 7.56 25.52 -25.38
N LYS A 498 7.94 26.42 -26.29
CA LYS A 498 7.09 26.88 -27.40
C LYS A 498 7.24 26.04 -28.67
N LYS A 499 8.24 25.16 -28.71
CA LYS A 499 8.45 24.18 -29.78
C LYS A 499 7.71 22.91 -29.43
#